data_AF-A0A1H8JNC4-F1
#
_entry.id   AF-A0A1H8JNC4-F1
#
_cell.length_a   1.000
_cell.length_b   1.000
_cell.length_c   1.000
_cell.angle_alpha   90.00
_cell.angle_beta   90.00
_cell.angle_gamma   90.00
#
_symmetry.space_group_name_H-M   'P 1'
#
loop_
_entity.id
_entity.type
_entity.pdbx_description
1 polymer ?
#
loop_
_entity_poly.entity_id
_entity_poly.type
_entity_poly.pdbx_seq_one_letter_code
_entity_poly.pdbx_strand_id
1 'polypeptide(L)' 'MWQRGLNWAAILFVGIFGVMWIGIVVYADQTSAMWMRVVQAVFGLLLLGWAGLKAAMMVGKP' A
#
# COMPACT_ATOMS: atom_id res chain seq x y z
N MET A 1 -20.93 -11.58 -7.35
CA MET A 1 -20.60 -10.16 -7.67
C MET A 1 -20.12 -9.38 -6.44
N TRP A 2 -20.69 -9.60 -5.24
CA TRP A 2 -20.27 -8.95 -3.98
C TRP A 2 -18.78 -9.12 -3.62
N GLN A 3 -18.25 -10.34 -3.77
CA GLN A 3 -16.87 -10.65 -3.40
C GLN A 3 -15.82 -9.93 -4.27
N ARG A 4 -16.15 -9.68 -5.53
CA ARG A 4 -15.30 -8.86 -6.42
C ARG A 4 -15.28 -7.41 -5.98
N GLY A 5 -16.43 -6.87 -5.56
CA GLY A 5 -16.52 -5.52 -4.97
C GLY A 5 -15.70 -5.40 -3.69
N LEU A 6 -15.80 -6.37 -2.78
CA LEU A 6 -14.99 -6.42 -1.56
C LEU A 6 -13.49 -6.50 -1.83
N ASN A 7 -13.08 -7.28 -2.81
CA ASN A 7 -11.67 -7.34 -3.22
C ASN A 7 -11.18 -5.98 -3.74
N TRP A 8 -12.00 -5.27 -4.53
CA TRP A 8 -11.67 -3.92 -4.98
C TRP A 8 -11.58 -2.92 -3.83
N ALA A 9 -12.50 -2.98 -2.87
CA ALA A 9 -12.45 -2.16 -1.68
C ALA A 9 -11.16 -2.43 -0.88
N ALA A 10 -10.80 -3.70 -0.66
CA ALA A 10 -9.56 -4.07 0.02
C ALA A 10 -8.31 -3.52 -0.71
N ILE A 11 -8.26 -3.64 -2.04
CA ILE A 11 -7.17 -3.08 -2.85
C ILE A 11 -7.07 -1.57 -2.67
N LEU A 12 -8.19 -0.85 -2.72
CA LEU A 12 -8.24 0.60 -2.52
C LEU A 12 -7.77 0.98 -1.11
N PHE A 13 -8.27 0.33 -0.07
CA PHE A 13 -7.86 0.61 1.31
C PHE A 13 -6.37 0.37 1.53
N VAL A 14 -5.84 -0.77 1.04
CA VAL A 14 -4.41 -1.07 1.16
C VAL A 14 -3.57 -0.08 0.36
N GLY A 15 -4.02 0.31 -0.84
CA GLY A 15 -3.33 1.31 -1.66
C GLY A 15 -3.27 2.68 -0.98
N ILE A 16 -4.41 3.18 -0.50
CA ILE A 16 -4.49 4.47 0.22
C ILE A 16 -3.61 4.43 1.47
N PHE A 17 -3.72 3.36 2.26
CA PHE A 17 -2.90 3.19 3.46
C PHE A 17 -1.41 3.16 3.13
N GLY A 18 -1.00 2.45 2.07
CA GLY A 18 0.39 2.42 1.60
C GLY A 18 0.92 3.81 1.21
N VAL A 19 0.11 4.62 0.50
CA VAL A 19 0.49 6.00 0.14
C VAL A 19 0.64 6.86 1.38
N MET A 20 -0.34 6.81 2.29
CA MET A 20 -0.30 7.57 3.54
C MET A 20 0.91 7.16 4.39
N TRP A 21 1.19 5.86 4.48
CA TRP A 21 2.32 5.33 5.23
C TRP A 21 3.65 5.87 4.73
N ILE A 22 3.90 5.85 3.43
CA ILE A 22 5.12 6.45 2.86
C ILE A 22 5.19 7.94 3.19
N GLY A 23 4.06 8.67 3.07
CA GLY A 23 4.00 10.08 3.47
C GLY A 23 4.40 10.30 4.93
N ILE A 24 3.92 9.47 5.85
CA ILE A 24 4.27 9.52 7.27
C ILE A 24 5.77 9.28 7.47
N VAL A 25 6.33 8.23 6.85
CA VAL A 25 7.77 7.91 6.97
C VAL A 25 8.66 9.04 6.46
N VAL A 26 8.24 9.72 5.38
CA VAL A 26 9.02 10.80 4.77
C VAL A 26 8.91 12.10 5.58
N TYR A 27 7.70 12.49 6.00
CA TYR A 27 7.43 13.83 6.52
C TYR A 27 7.21 13.90 8.04
N ALA A 28 6.66 12.85 8.65
CA ALA A 28 6.23 12.87 10.06
C ALA A 28 7.15 12.06 10.98
N ASP A 29 7.76 10.98 10.50
CA ASP A 29 8.64 10.14 11.32
C ASP A 29 10.07 10.70 11.41
N GLN A 30 10.23 11.72 12.24
CA GLN A 30 11.51 12.39 12.48
C GLN A 30 12.30 11.81 13.66
N THR A 31 11.63 11.03 14.53
CA THR A 31 12.22 10.48 15.75
C THR A 31 12.87 9.11 15.55
N SER A 32 12.45 8.37 14.52
CA SER A 32 13.01 7.04 14.25
C SER A 32 14.41 7.11 13.67
N ALA A 33 15.25 6.13 14.04
CA ALA A 33 16.55 5.95 13.43
C ALA A 33 16.42 5.79 11.90
N MET A 34 17.40 6.30 11.15
CA MET A 34 17.37 6.30 9.67
C MET A 34 17.15 4.90 9.09
N TRP A 35 17.78 3.87 9.64
CA TRP A 35 17.58 2.49 9.22
C TRP A 35 16.14 1.99 9.43
N MET A 36 15.48 2.43 10.50
CA MET A 36 14.09 2.08 10.75
C MET A 36 13.17 2.75 9.72
N ARG A 37 13.45 4.00 9.34
CA ARG A 37 12.72 4.70 8.27
C ARG A 37 12.87 3.99 6.93
N VAL A 38 14.05 3.43 6.62
CA VAL A 38 14.25 2.61 5.40
C VAL A 38 13.36 1.37 5.43
N VAL A 39 13.32 0.62 6.53
CA VAL A 39 12.46 -0.56 6.66
C VAL A 39 10.98 -0.19 6.52
N GLN A 40 10.56 0.90 7.17
CA GLN A 40 9.18 1.39 7.07
C GLN A 40 8.82 1.84 5.64
N ALA A 41 9.76 2.47 4.91
CA ALA A 41 9.55 2.85 3.52
C ALA A 41 9.42 1.62 2.62
N VAL A 42 10.28 0.60 2.79
CA VAL A 42 10.17 -0.68 2.07
C VAL A 42 8.82 -1.33 2.34
N PHE A 43 8.35 -1.34 3.60
CA PHE A 43 7.02 -1.85 3.93
C PHE A 43 5.91 -1.11 3.18
N GLY A 44 5.94 0.23 3.15
CA GLY A 44 4.98 1.03 2.38
C GLY A 44 5.00 0.70 0.88
N LEU A 45 6.20 0.56 0.30
CA LEU A 45 6.36 0.18 -1.11
C LEU A 45 5.83 -1.21 -1.42
N LEU A 46 6.00 -2.18 -0.51
CA LEU A 46 5.45 -3.53 -0.67
C LEU A 46 3.92 -3.52 -0.65
N LEU A 47 3.29 -2.71 0.21
CA LEU A 47 1.83 -2.54 0.22
C LEU A 47 1.32 -1.97 -1.10
N LEU A 48 1.98 -0.93 -1.61
CA LEU A 48 1.64 -0.34 -2.90
C LEU A 48 1.84 -1.31 -4.06
N GLY A 49 2.96 -2.03 -4.06
CA GLY A 49 3.26 -3.05 -5.06
C GLY A 49 2.21 -4.18 -5.05
N TRP A 50 1.83 -4.65 -3.87
CA TRP A 50 0.78 -5.66 -3.73
C TRP A 50 -0.58 -5.16 -4.23
N ALA A 51 -0.97 -3.94 -3.85
CA ALA A 51 -2.24 -3.35 -4.27
C ALA A 51 -2.28 -3.15 -5.80
N GLY A 52 -1.20 -2.63 -6.39
CA GLY A 52 -1.06 -2.45 -7.83
C GLY A 52 -1.10 -3.77 -8.60
N LEU A 53 -0.37 -4.79 -8.12
CA LEU A 53 -0.38 -6.13 -8.72
C LEU A 53 -1.79 -6.75 -8.67
N LYS A 54 -2.47 -6.66 -7.52
CA LYS A 54 -3.84 -7.18 -7.38
C LYS A 54 -4.85 -6.41 -8.24
N ALA A 55 -4.73 -5.10 -8.35
CA ALA A 55 -5.55 -4.29 -9.24
C ALA A 55 -5.38 -4.75 -10.70
N ALA A 56 -4.14 -4.91 -11.17
CA ALA A 56 -3.85 -5.39 -12.52
C ALA A 56 -4.45 -6.77 -12.79
N MET A 57 -4.32 -7.71 -11.84
CA MET A 57 -4.92 -9.05 -11.96
C MET A 57 -6.46 -9.02 -12.02
N MET A 58 -7.10 -8.09 -11.30
CA MET A 58 -8.56 -7.95 -11.25
C MET A 58 -9.15 -7.27 -12.49
N VAL A 59 -8.36 -6.43 -13.17
CA VAL A 59 -8.70 -5.82 -14.45
C VAL A 59 -8.48 -6.79 -15.60
N GLY A 60 -7.42 -7.60 -15.56
CA GLY A 60 -7.07 -8.56 -16.63
C GLY A 60 -7.86 -9.87 -16.66
N LYS A 61 -8.69 -10.16 -15.64
CA LYS A 61 -9.59 -11.32 -15.63
C LYS A 61 -11.05 -10.82 -15.61
N PRO A 62 -11.83 -11.06 -16.67
CA PRO A 62 -13.25 -10.69 -16.71
C PRO A 62 -14.06 -11.40 -15.61
#